data_AF-A0A800BRY3-F1
#
_entry.id   AF-A0A800BRY3-F1
#
_cell.length_a   1.000
_cell.length_b   1.000
_cell.length_c   1.000
_cell.angle_alpha   90.00
_cell.angle_beta   90.00
_cell.angle_gamma   90.00
#
_symmetry.space_group_name_H-M   'P 1'
#
loop_
_entity.id
_entity.type
_entity.pdbx_description
1 polymer ?
#
loop_
_entity_poly.entity_id
_entity_poly.type
_entity_poly.pdbx_seq_one_letter_code
_entity_poly.pdbx_strand_id
1 'polypeptide(L)'
;CEVRDIERAWVYDVNPEAARRYIQEMGGQGRIPDDLRLASSPAEAVHEADVICTATTSKTPVFADADLKPGVHINAIGSFTPQMQEIPAETVARAKVVVGSREGCLAETGDLIIPIESGLITEDHIHAELGEIVLGKKAGRERDDEITLFKSVGNAVQDASVARAVLDAAQRLGLGVEVEL
;
A
#
# COMPACT_ATOMS: atom_id res chain seq x y z
N CYS A 1 -3.92 -13.39 -1.40
CA CYS A 1 -2.80 -13.28 -0.43
C CYS A 1 -1.64 -14.13 -0.90
N GLU A 2 -0.76 -13.58 -1.75
CA GLU A 2 0.26 -14.40 -2.46
C GLU A 2 1.56 -14.60 -1.68
N VAL A 3 1.94 -13.62 -0.85
CA VAL A 3 3.26 -13.58 -0.20
C VAL A 3 3.21 -13.90 1.30
N ARG A 4 2.01 -14.06 1.86
CA ARG A 4 1.76 -14.40 3.27
C ARG A 4 0.52 -15.28 3.34
N ASP A 5 0.51 -16.19 4.30
CA ASP A 5 -0.65 -17.03 4.62
C ASP A 5 -1.62 -16.25 5.50
N ILE A 6 -2.44 -15.41 4.85
CA ILE A 6 -3.44 -14.58 5.52
C ILE A 6 -4.69 -15.42 5.80
N GLU A 7 -5.04 -15.56 7.08
CA GLU A 7 -6.19 -16.37 7.52
C GLU A 7 -7.50 -15.58 7.57
N ARG A 8 -7.43 -14.25 7.77
CA ARG A 8 -8.57 -13.34 7.91
C ARG A 8 -8.19 -11.95 7.41
N ALA A 9 -9.18 -11.19 6.93
CA ALA A 9 -9.03 -9.74 6.77
C ALA A 9 -10.26 -8.97 7.25
N TRP A 10 -10.03 -7.75 7.74
CA TRP A 10 -11.08 -6.76 7.97
C TRP A 10 -11.10 -5.78 6.81
N VAL A 11 -12.31 -5.39 6.39
CA VAL A 11 -12.58 -4.47 5.29
C VAL A 11 -13.40 -3.33 5.84
N TYR A 12 -12.92 -2.10 5.62
CA TYR A 12 -13.63 -0.87 5.94
C TYR A 12 -13.69 0.00 4.69
N ASP A 13 -14.83 0.65 4.49
CA ASP A 13 -15.02 1.73 3.54
C ASP A 13 -16.03 2.71 4.13
N VAL A 14 -15.88 4.01 3.86
CA VAL A 14 -16.87 5.04 4.24
C VAL A 14 -18.25 4.75 3.62
N ASN A 15 -18.27 4.02 2.49
CA ASN A 15 -19.44 3.41 1.91
C ASN A 15 -19.54 1.92 2.31
N PRO A 16 -20.37 1.57 3.31
CA PRO A 16 -20.46 0.19 3.80
C PRO A 16 -21.05 -0.78 2.75
N GLU A 17 -21.76 -0.30 1.74
CA GLU A 17 -22.23 -1.16 0.64
C GLU A 17 -21.07 -1.58 -0.28
N ALA A 18 -20.11 -0.68 -0.52
CA ALA A 18 -18.91 -0.99 -1.29
C ALA A 18 -18.06 -2.06 -0.57
N ALA A 19 -17.85 -1.90 0.74
CA ALA A 19 -17.14 -2.90 1.54
C ALA A 19 -17.84 -4.27 1.54
N ARG A 20 -19.18 -4.31 1.68
CA ARG A 20 -19.95 -5.57 1.60
C ARG A 20 -19.82 -6.25 0.24
N ARG A 21 -19.90 -5.48 -0.84
CA ARG A 21 -19.72 -6.00 -2.20
C ARG A 21 -18.31 -6.56 -2.39
N TYR A 22 -17.28 -5.84 -1.94
CA TYR A 22 -15.90 -6.31 -1.97
C TYR A 22 -15.74 -7.65 -1.23
N ILE A 23 -16.32 -7.78 -0.02
CA ILE A 23 -16.29 -9.03 0.74
C ILE A 23 -16.95 -10.18 -0.03
N GLN A 24 -18.13 -9.94 -0.62
CA GLN A 24 -18.86 -10.95 -1.39
C GLN A 24 -18.12 -11.37 -2.66
N GLU A 25 -17.50 -10.41 -3.35
CA GLU A 25 -16.77 -10.68 -4.58
C GLU A 25 -15.46 -11.41 -4.28
N MET A 26 -14.67 -10.92 -3.32
CA MET A 26 -13.28 -11.36 -3.15
C MET A 26 -13.10 -12.55 -2.21
N GLY A 27 -14.05 -12.80 -1.29
CA GLY A 27 -13.96 -13.89 -0.31
C GLY A 27 -13.77 -15.24 -1.00
N GLY A 28 -12.72 -15.98 -0.62
CA GLY A 28 -12.40 -17.28 -1.21
C GLY A 28 -11.86 -17.25 -2.65
N GLN A 29 -11.68 -16.07 -3.27
CA GLN A 29 -11.08 -16.00 -4.60
C GLN A 29 -9.58 -16.29 -4.54
N GLY A 30 -9.16 -17.36 -5.22
CA GLY A 30 -7.74 -17.75 -5.31
C GLY A 30 -7.16 -17.98 -3.92
N ARG A 31 -6.18 -17.15 -3.51
CA ARG A 31 -5.55 -17.21 -2.18
C ARG A 31 -6.09 -16.15 -1.21
N ILE A 32 -7.28 -15.61 -1.44
CA ILE A 32 -7.93 -14.70 -0.49
C ILE A 32 -8.72 -15.55 0.50
N PRO A 33 -8.63 -15.32 1.83
CA PRO A 33 -9.37 -16.11 2.80
C PRO A 33 -10.88 -15.94 2.64
N ASP A 34 -11.64 -16.95 3.06
CA ASP A 34 -13.11 -16.86 3.16
C ASP A 34 -13.54 -15.92 4.30
N ASP A 35 -12.73 -15.80 5.36
CA ASP A 35 -13.02 -14.97 6.53
C ASP A 35 -12.67 -13.49 6.29
N LEU A 36 -13.47 -12.84 5.44
CA LEU A 36 -13.48 -11.39 5.26
C LEU A 36 -14.58 -10.76 6.10
N ARG A 37 -14.21 -9.76 6.92
CA ARG A 37 -15.11 -9.15 7.90
C ARG A 37 -15.32 -7.69 7.61
N LEU A 38 -16.58 -7.25 7.69
CA LEU A 38 -16.89 -5.83 7.66
C LEU A 38 -16.52 -5.20 9.01
N ALA A 39 -15.61 -4.24 9.01
CA ALA A 39 -15.32 -3.42 10.19
C ALA A 39 -16.32 -2.25 10.29
N SER A 40 -16.69 -1.91 11.52
CA SER A 40 -17.58 -0.79 11.85
C SER A 40 -16.88 0.56 11.82
N SER A 41 -15.55 0.58 11.90
CA SER A 41 -14.71 1.77 11.88
C SER A 41 -13.31 1.46 11.32
N PRO A 42 -12.55 2.47 10.86
CA PRO A 42 -11.16 2.27 10.48
C PRO A 42 -10.31 1.75 11.63
N ALA A 43 -10.53 2.26 12.85
CA ALA A 43 -9.83 1.83 14.05
C ALA A 43 -9.99 0.33 14.31
N GLU A 44 -11.22 -0.20 14.18
CA GLU A 44 -11.47 -1.64 14.29
C GLU A 44 -10.72 -2.44 13.21
N ALA A 45 -10.66 -1.93 11.98
CA ALA A 45 -10.01 -2.62 10.87
C ALA A 45 -8.50 -2.76 11.07
N VAL A 46 -7.86 -1.77 11.71
CA VAL A 46 -6.39 -1.72 11.84
C VAL A 46 -5.88 -2.26 13.18
N HIS A 47 -6.71 -2.30 14.23
CA HIS A 47 -6.28 -2.56 15.61
C HIS A 47 -5.43 -3.84 15.77
N GLU A 48 -5.90 -4.94 15.21
CA GLU A 48 -5.26 -6.26 15.30
C GLU A 48 -4.52 -6.66 14.01
N ALA A 49 -4.44 -5.77 13.02
CA ALA A 49 -3.92 -6.09 11.70
C ALA A 49 -2.38 -6.30 11.72
N ASP A 50 -1.90 -7.42 11.18
CA ASP A 50 -0.47 -7.62 10.91
C ASP A 50 -0.02 -6.87 9.65
N VAL A 51 -0.93 -6.74 8.69
CA VAL A 51 -0.74 -6.02 7.43
C VAL A 51 -1.96 -5.13 7.18
N ILE A 52 -1.70 -3.85 6.91
CA ILE A 52 -2.71 -2.85 6.54
C ILE A 52 -2.49 -2.47 5.08
N CYS A 53 -3.56 -2.34 4.32
CA CYS A 53 -3.52 -1.78 2.97
C CYS A 53 -4.46 -0.56 2.93
N THR A 54 -3.92 0.64 2.69
CA THR A 54 -4.73 1.83 2.43
C THR A 54 -4.77 2.08 0.92
N ALA A 55 -5.99 2.16 0.38
CA ALA A 55 -6.26 2.37 -1.03
C ALA A 55 -7.49 3.28 -1.18
N THR A 56 -7.47 4.39 -0.45
CA THR A 56 -8.56 5.36 -0.33
C THR A 56 -8.26 6.62 -1.14
N THR A 57 -9.28 7.46 -1.30
CA THR A 57 -9.15 8.80 -1.88
C THR A 57 -9.09 9.91 -0.82
N SER A 58 -8.69 9.56 0.41
CA SER A 58 -8.75 10.49 1.55
C SER A 58 -7.74 11.64 1.45
N LYS A 59 -8.13 12.79 1.99
CA LYS A 59 -7.27 13.98 2.17
C LYS A 59 -6.77 14.15 3.60
N THR A 60 -7.19 13.27 4.49
CA THR A 60 -6.83 13.27 5.91
C THR A 60 -6.62 11.85 6.39
N PRO A 61 -5.75 11.61 7.39
CA PRO A 61 -5.49 10.28 7.91
C PRO A 61 -6.76 9.46 8.19
N VAL A 62 -6.77 8.20 7.77
CA VAL A 62 -7.98 7.36 7.82
C VAL A 62 -8.10 6.55 9.12
N PHE A 63 -7.05 6.50 9.93
CA PHE A 63 -7.02 5.91 11.27
C PHE A 63 -6.14 6.79 12.19
N ALA A 64 -6.12 6.53 13.50
CA ALA A 64 -5.21 7.20 14.42
C ALA A 64 -3.92 6.39 14.61
N ASP A 65 -2.78 7.06 14.84
CA ASP A 65 -1.50 6.39 15.09
C ASP A 65 -1.58 5.41 16.29
N ALA A 66 -2.36 5.78 17.31
CA ALA A 66 -2.57 4.98 18.52
C ALA A 66 -3.37 3.69 18.28
N ASP A 67 -4.04 3.55 17.13
CA ASP A 67 -4.79 2.34 16.79
C ASP A 67 -3.85 1.20 16.38
N LEU A 68 -2.59 1.48 16.04
CA LEU A 68 -1.66 0.51 15.47
C LEU A 68 -0.89 -0.28 16.53
N LYS A 69 -0.89 -1.60 16.38
CA LYS A 69 0.01 -2.48 17.15
C LYS A 69 1.46 -2.42 16.65
N PRO A 70 2.46 -2.64 17.53
CA PRO A 70 3.85 -2.84 17.12
C PRO A 70 3.98 -3.97 16.10
N GLY A 71 4.95 -3.85 15.19
CA GLY A 71 5.22 -4.89 14.19
C GLY A 71 4.33 -4.85 12.94
N VAL A 72 3.31 -3.99 12.87
CA VAL A 72 2.45 -3.89 11.69
C VAL A 72 3.21 -3.47 10.43
N HIS A 73 2.84 -4.04 9.29
CA HIS A 73 3.27 -3.59 7.97
C HIS A 73 2.15 -2.82 7.26
N ILE A 74 2.46 -1.69 6.63
CA ILE A 74 1.49 -0.83 5.96
C ILE A 74 1.87 -0.72 4.48
N ASN A 75 0.94 -1.06 3.59
CA ASN A 75 0.98 -0.72 2.17
C ASN A 75 0.12 0.52 1.95
N ALA A 76 0.76 1.68 1.77
CA ALA A 76 0.11 2.97 1.57
C ALA A 76 0.04 3.33 0.08
N ILE A 77 -1.13 3.12 -0.53
CA ILE A 77 -1.29 3.17 -2.00
C ILE A 77 -2.12 4.37 -2.47
N GLY A 78 -3.13 4.79 -1.70
CA GLY A 78 -4.16 5.72 -2.15
C GLY A 78 -3.75 7.19 -2.25
N SER A 79 -2.80 7.67 -1.43
CA SER A 79 -2.30 9.05 -1.60
C SER A 79 -1.31 9.17 -2.76
N PHE A 80 -1.73 9.83 -3.84
CA PHE A 80 -0.93 10.11 -5.05
C PHE A 80 -0.97 11.60 -5.47
N THR A 81 -1.50 12.48 -4.62
CA THR A 81 -1.40 13.94 -4.82
C THR A 81 -0.93 14.62 -3.53
N PRO A 82 -0.28 15.82 -3.60
CA PRO A 82 0.31 16.43 -2.40
C PRO A 82 -0.70 16.78 -1.31
N GLN A 83 -1.99 16.89 -1.65
CA GLN A 83 -3.07 17.19 -0.71
C GLN A 83 -3.76 15.93 -0.16
N MET A 84 -3.41 14.74 -0.66
CA MET A 84 -3.96 13.48 -0.19
C MET A 84 -3.11 12.92 0.94
N GLN A 85 -3.75 12.41 1.98
CA GLN A 85 -3.07 11.81 3.11
C GLN A 85 -3.96 10.72 3.68
N GLU A 86 -3.44 9.50 3.75
CA GLU A 86 -4.11 8.36 4.35
C GLU A 86 -3.48 8.00 5.70
N ILE A 87 -2.17 8.23 5.83
CA ILE A 87 -1.38 7.79 6.97
C ILE A 87 -1.15 8.97 7.93
N PRO A 88 -1.37 8.79 9.25
CA PRO A 88 -0.98 9.77 10.25
C PRO A 88 0.51 10.11 10.15
N ALA A 89 0.82 11.40 10.31
CA ALA A 89 2.19 11.90 10.25
C ALA A 89 3.09 11.21 11.31
N GLU A 90 2.54 10.96 12.50
CA GLU A 90 3.18 10.28 13.61
C GLU A 90 3.53 8.82 13.27
N THR A 91 2.65 8.14 12.53
CA THR A 91 2.91 6.78 12.04
C THR A 91 4.07 6.77 11.06
N VAL A 92 4.10 7.73 10.11
CA VAL A 92 5.22 7.86 9.17
C VAL A 92 6.53 8.13 9.92
N ALA A 93 6.51 9.02 10.92
CA ALA A 93 7.68 9.42 11.70
C ALA A 93 8.33 8.27 12.48
N ARG A 94 7.55 7.28 12.94
CA ARG A 94 8.09 6.10 13.67
C ARG A 94 8.21 4.85 12.82
N ALA A 95 7.76 4.87 11.56
CA ALA A 95 7.88 3.75 10.65
C ALA A 95 9.24 3.73 9.92
N LYS A 96 9.70 2.53 9.59
CA LYS A 96 10.74 2.33 8.57
C LYS A 96 10.09 2.50 7.19
N VAL A 97 10.33 3.65 6.55
CA VAL A 97 9.68 4.05 5.30
C VAL A 97 10.45 3.54 4.08
N VAL A 98 9.77 2.75 3.25
CA VAL A 98 10.25 2.27 1.95
C VAL A 98 9.35 2.85 0.86
N VAL A 99 9.93 3.37 -0.21
CA VAL A 99 9.18 3.99 -1.32
C VAL A 99 9.35 3.22 -2.62
N GLY A 100 8.38 3.32 -3.53
CA GLY A 100 8.54 2.80 -4.91
C GLY A 100 9.56 3.60 -5.74
N SER A 101 9.60 4.92 -5.53
CA SER A 101 10.54 5.87 -6.12
C SER A 101 10.63 7.08 -5.19
N ARG A 102 11.84 7.52 -4.82
CA ARG A 102 12.03 8.73 -3.98
C ARG A 102 11.52 9.97 -4.71
N GLU A 103 11.94 10.15 -5.96
CA GLU A 103 11.57 11.30 -6.77
C GLU A 103 10.04 11.44 -6.86
N GLY A 104 9.35 10.36 -7.24
CA GLY A 104 7.89 10.37 -7.35
C GLY A 104 7.21 10.62 -6.01
N CYS A 105 7.62 9.92 -4.94
CA CYS A 105 6.95 10.06 -3.66
C CYS A 105 7.18 11.43 -3.01
N LEU A 106 8.36 12.04 -3.19
CA LEU A 106 8.65 13.39 -2.70
C LEU A 106 7.91 14.49 -3.49
N ALA A 107 7.57 14.23 -4.76
CA ALA A 107 6.83 15.17 -5.58
C ALA A 107 5.29 15.03 -5.45
N GLU A 108 4.79 13.83 -5.19
CA GLU A 108 3.38 13.51 -5.44
C GLU A 108 2.57 13.18 -4.20
N THR A 109 3.10 12.61 -3.12
CA THR A 109 2.23 12.12 -2.01
C THR A 109 2.24 13.01 -0.78
N GLY A 110 1.05 13.43 -0.34
CA GLY A 110 0.89 14.11 0.95
C GLY A 110 1.23 13.25 2.17
N ASP A 111 1.26 11.91 2.05
CA ASP A 111 1.72 11.04 3.15
C ASP A 111 3.18 11.33 3.55
N LEU A 112 4.01 11.86 2.63
CA LEU A 112 5.40 12.26 2.93
C LEU A 112 5.58 13.78 2.93
N ILE A 113 4.96 14.50 1.98
CA ILE A 113 5.13 15.95 1.86
C ILE A 113 4.65 16.67 3.12
N ILE A 114 3.46 16.34 3.62
CA ILE A 114 2.88 17.01 4.79
C ILE A 114 3.75 16.84 6.05
N PRO A 115 4.18 15.63 6.46
CA PRO A 115 5.06 15.49 7.61
C PRO A 115 6.44 16.15 7.41
N ILE A 116 6.98 16.19 6.19
CA ILE A 116 8.22 16.92 5.87
C ILE A 116 8.03 18.44 6.06
N GLU A 117 6.99 19.02 5.47
CA GLU A 117 6.69 20.45 5.56
C GLU A 117 6.40 20.88 7.01
N SER A 118 5.80 20.00 7.82
CA SER A 118 5.56 20.25 9.24
C SER A 118 6.84 20.17 10.11
N GLY A 119 7.95 19.69 9.54
CA GLY A 119 9.22 19.47 10.25
C GLY A 119 9.24 18.22 11.14
N LEU A 120 8.26 17.33 11.02
CA LEU A 120 8.19 16.09 11.79
C LEU A 120 9.20 15.04 11.33
N ILE A 121 9.47 15.00 10.02
CA ILE A 121 10.52 14.18 9.39
C ILE A 121 11.29 15.01 8.37
N THR A 122 12.40 14.47 7.86
CA THR A 122 13.12 15.01 6.71
C THR A 122 13.09 14.00 5.55
N GLU A 123 13.54 14.39 4.35
CA GLU A 123 13.67 13.48 3.21
C GLU A 123 14.57 12.26 3.52
N ASP A 124 15.58 12.45 4.37
CA ASP A 124 16.49 11.39 4.83
C ASP A 124 15.80 10.31 5.68
N HIS A 125 14.56 10.55 6.13
CA HIS A 125 13.75 9.56 6.83
C HIS A 125 13.33 8.38 5.94
N ILE A 126 13.35 8.57 4.61
CA ILE A 126 13.11 7.49 3.67
C ILE A 126 14.29 6.51 3.72
N HIS A 127 14.06 5.33 4.30
CA HIS A 127 15.09 4.31 4.50
C HIS A 127 15.63 3.74 3.18
N ALA A 128 14.73 3.36 2.27
CA ALA A 128 15.08 2.68 1.02
C ALA A 128 14.05 2.91 -0.10
N GLU A 129 14.49 2.82 -1.35
CA GLU A 129 13.61 2.44 -2.45
C GLU A 129 13.41 0.93 -2.48
N LEU A 130 12.25 0.48 -2.97
CA LEU A 130 11.92 -0.95 -3.06
C LEU A 130 12.97 -1.73 -3.85
N GLY A 131 13.51 -1.14 -4.92
CA GLY A 131 14.59 -1.75 -5.71
C GLY A 131 15.88 -2.00 -4.92
N GLU A 132 16.20 -1.13 -3.95
CA GLU A 132 17.37 -1.31 -3.08
C GLU A 132 17.20 -2.52 -2.14
N ILE A 133 15.97 -2.76 -1.68
CA ILE A 133 15.65 -3.94 -0.86
C ILE A 133 15.68 -5.22 -1.70
N VAL A 134 15.04 -5.21 -2.88
CA VAL A 134 15.00 -6.36 -3.79
C VAL A 134 16.41 -6.79 -4.21
N LEU A 135 17.32 -5.83 -4.40
CA LEU A 135 18.72 -6.09 -4.73
C LEU A 135 19.61 -6.42 -3.51
N GLY A 136 19.05 -6.46 -2.30
CA GLY A 136 19.80 -6.75 -1.06
C GLY A 136 20.78 -5.64 -0.63
N LYS A 137 20.65 -4.42 -1.18
CA LYS A 137 21.50 -3.27 -0.83
C LYS A 137 21.08 -2.62 0.49
N LYS A 138 19.80 -2.73 0.83
CA LYS A 138 19.21 -2.26 2.09
C LYS A 138 18.38 -3.38 2.71
N ALA A 139 18.44 -3.51 4.03
CA ALA A 139 17.60 -4.45 4.76
C ALA A 139 16.13 -4.00 4.75
N GLY A 140 15.20 -4.95 4.76
CA GLY A 140 13.78 -4.68 5.01
C GLY A 140 13.50 -4.53 6.50
N ARG A 141 12.55 -5.31 7.00
CA ARG A 141 12.31 -5.48 8.44
C ARG A 141 13.53 -6.14 9.11
N GLU A 142 13.95 -5.60 10.24
CA GLU A 142 15.08 -6.11 11.04
C GLU A 142 14.67 -6.49 12.47
N ARG A 143 13.53 -5.99 12.96
CA ARG A 143 12.95 -6.39 14.25
C ARG A 143 11.46 -6.64 14.14
N ASP A 144 10.95 -7.50 15.01
CA ASP A 144 9.53 -7.89 15.02
C ASP A 144 8.60 -6.74 15.41
N ASP A 145 9.10 -5.77 16.19
CA ASP A 145 8.34 -4.62 16.67
C ASP A 145 8.32 -3.42 15.71
N GLU A 146 9.12 -3.44 14.63
CA GLU A 146 9.19 -2.34 13.67
C GLU A 146 7.84 -2.10 13.00
N ILE A 147 7.37 -0.86 12.96
CA ILE A 147 6.36 -0.50 11.98
C ILE A 147 7.08 -0.29 10.65
N THR A 148 6.60 -0.96 9.61
CA THR A 148 7.16 -0.82 8.27
C THR A 148 6.10 -0.24 7.34
N LEU A 149 6.48 0.75 6.55
CA LEU A 149 5.57 1.43 5.65
C LEU A 149 6.15 1.38 4.25
N PHE A 150 5.43 0.74 3.33
CA PHE A 150 5.68 0.84 1.90
C PHE A 150 4.75 1.88 1.30
N LYS A 151 5.33 2.95 0.71
CA LYS A 151 4.58 4.00 0.01
C LYS A 151 4.78 3.87 -1.50
N SER A 152 3.66 3.88 -2.23
CA SER A 152 3.64 3.86 -3.69
C SER A 152 2.84 5.03 -4.24
N VAL A 153 3.35 5.66 -5.30
CA VAL A 153 2.61 6.61 -6.17
C VAL A 153 2.52 6.11 -7.62
N GLY A 154 2.98 4.88 -7.88
CA GLY A 154 3.12 4.33 -9.23
C GLY A 154 4.50 4.60 -9.86
N ASN A 155 4.89 3.74 -10.79
CA ASN A 155 6.13 3.88 -11.55
C ASN A 155 5.94 3.31 -12.95
N ALA A 156 6.16 4.13 -13.99
CA ALA A 156 5.97 3.74 -15.40
C ALA A 156 6.74 2.49 -15.82
N VAL A 157 7.87 2.17 -15.16
CA VAL A 157 8.63 0.93 -15.42
C VAL A 157 7.80 -0.31 -15.05
N GLN A 158 6.95 -0.23 -14.02
CA GLN A 158 6.05 -1.31 -13.62
C GLN A 158 5.01 -1.56 -14.73
N ASP A 159 4.39 -0.50 -15.25
CA ASP A 159 3.42 -0.58 -16.34
C ASP A 159 4.04 -1.16 -17.61
N ALA A 160 5.20 -0.65 -18.03
CA ALA A 160 5.92 -1.14 -19.20
C ALA A 160 6.30 -2.62 -19.08
N SER A 161 6.73 -3.04 -17.89
CA SER A 161 7.11 -4.43 -17.60
C SER A 161 5.90 -5.37 -17.70
N VAL A 162 4.76 -4.98 -17.11
CA VAL A 162 3.51 -5.77 -17.18
C VAL A 162 2.97 -5.77 -18.61
N ALA A 163 2.96 -4.63 -19.30
CA ALA A 163 2.51 -4.53 -20.69
C ALA A 163 3.30 -5.46 -21.60
N ARG A 164 4.62 -5.54 -21.44
CA ARG A 164 5.44 -6.50 -22.19
C ARG A 164 5.06 -7.94 -21.89
N ALA A 165 4.92 -8.31 -20.62
CA ALA A 165 4.56 -9.66 -20.21
C ALA A 165 3.18 -10.09 -20.74
N VAL A 166 2.21 -9.17 -20.72
CA VAL A 166 0.86 -9.39 -21.28
C VAL A 166 0.93 -9.55 -22.79
N LEU A 167 1.69 -8.71 -23.50
CA LEU A 167 1.88 -8.83 -24.94
C LEU A 167 2.51 -10.17 -25.33
N ASP A 168 3.55 -10.59 -24.61
CA ASP A 168 4.20 -11.89 -24.83
C ASP A 168 3.24 -13.06 -24.58
N ALA A 169 2.39 -12.96 -23.55
CA ALA A 169 1.36 -13.95 -23.29
C ALA A 169 0.29 -13.98 -24.38
N ALA A 170 -0.17 -12.81 -24.84
CA ALA A 170 -1.17 -12.68 -25.90
C ALA A 170 -0.67 -13.30 -27.21
N GLN A 171 0.57 -13.01 -27.60
CA GLN A 171 1.21 -13.61 -28.78
C GLN A 171 1.29 -15.14 -28.67
N ARG A 172 1.72 -15.67 -27.51
CA ARG A 172 1.80 -17.12 -27.27
C ARG A 172 0.43 -17.80 -27.31
N LEU A 173 -0.62 -17.12 -26.87
CA LEU A 173 -1.98 -17.65 -26.80
C LEU A 173 -2.81 -17.35 -28.07
N GLY A 174 -2.25 -16.65 -29.06
CA GLY A 174 -2.97 -16.24 -30.26
C GLY A 174 -4.11 -15.26 -29.98
N LEU A 175 -3.97 -14.40 -28.99
CA LEU A 175 -4.95 -13.38 -28.60
C LEU A 175 -4.56 -12.01 -29.17
N GLY A 176 -5.56 -11.21 -29.54
CA GLY A 176 -5.38 -9.84 -30.05
C GLY A 176 -5.67 -9.68 -31.54
N VAL A 177 -5.48 -8.47 -32.05
CA VAL A 177 -5.65 -8.10 -33.46
C VAL A 177 -4.49 -7.20 -33.87
N GLU A 178 -3.85 -7.52 -35.00
CA GLU A 178 -2.87 -6.64 -35.62
C GLU A 178 -3.58 -5.55 -36.43
N VAL A 179 -3.13 -4.30 -36.28
CA VAL A 179 -3.66 -3.14 -36.99
C VAL A 179 -2.53 -2.36 -37.64
N GLU A 180 -2.73 -1.94 -38.88
CA GLU A 180 -1.82 -1.00 -39.57
C GLU A 180 -2.11 0.42 -39.06
N LEU A 181 -1.04 1.16 -38.73
CA LEU A 181 -1.09 2.53 -38.21
C LEU A 181 -0.83 3.55 -39.32
#